data_AF-A0A0N0IXZ8-F1
#
_entry.id   AF-A0A0N0IXZ8-F1
#
_cell.length_a   1.000
_cell.length_b   1.000
_cell.length_c   1.000
_cell.angle_alpha   90.00
_cell.angle_beta   90.00
_cell.angle_gamma   90.00
#
_symmetry.space_group_name_H-M   'P 1'
#
loop_
_entity.id
_entity.type
_entity.pdbx_description
1 polymer ?
#
loop_
_entity_poly.entity_id
_entity_poly.type
_entity_poly.pdbx_seq_one_letter_code
_entity_poly.pdbx_strand_id
1 'polypeptide(L)'
;MKKIIIAILLTGTFSLSYAQSDYYNDYRRSITDINWQTVAADLLLSVAQANQLNALNNRYDDYDSWNRVYVSHPDRWREDRYYEIERILGREKYLKFKKKYYKGQNPIAVYNRNKNNDKKYKKNKSKMYKMDKKYDHHNHH
;
A
#
# COMPACT_ATOMS: atom_id res chain seq x y z
N MET A 1 41.71 -21.10 19.93
CA MET A 1 40.44 -20.35 19.90
C MET A 1 40.26 -19.73 18.52
N LYS A 2 39.32 -20.22 17.70
CA LYS A 2 39.02 -19.65 16.37
C LYS A 2 37.74 -18.80 16.50
N LYS A 3 37.87 -17.49 16.31
CA LYS A 3 36.73 -16.55 16.32
C LYS A 3 36.04 -16.64 14.95
N ILE A 4 34.86 -17.25 14.92
CA ILE A 4 33.96 -17.18 13.76
C ILE A 4 33.26 -15.82 13.85
N ILE A 5 33.64 -14.88 12.99
CA ILE A 5 32.87 -13.65 12.80
C ILE A 5 31.78 -13.98 11.79
N ILE A 6 30.58 -14.24 12.28
CA ILE A 6 29.37 -14.22 11.45
C ILE A 6 29.08 -12.75 11.17
N ALA A 7 29.54 -12.27 10.01
CA ALA A 7 29.18 -10.96 9.49
C ALA A 7 27.69 -10.98 9.15
N ILE A 8 26.94 -10.26 9.96
CA ILE A 8 25.50 -10.22 9.95
C ILE A 8 24.99 -9.53 8.66
N LEU A 9 24.37 -10.31 7.78
CA LEU A 9 23.51 -9.89 6.66
C LEU A 9 22.21 -9.24 7.17
N LEU A 10 22.27 -8.17 7.98
CA LEU A 10 21.06 -7.48 8.44
C LEU A 10 20.66 -6.28 7.58
N THR A 11 21.48 -5.80 6.65
CA THR A 11 21.13 -4.61 5.86
C THR A 11 20.15 -4.89 4.72
N GLY A 12 19.94 -6.16 4.35
CA GLY A 12 19.01 -6.57 3.29
C GLY A 12 17.53 -6.66 3.73
N THR A 13 17.26 -7.05 4.98
CA THR A 13 15.90 -7.29 5.47
C THR A 13 15.16 -6.02 5.87
N PHE A 14 15.87 -5.01 6.40
CA PHE A 14 15.24 -3.74 6.79
C PHE A 14 14.76 -2.90 5.59
N SER A 15 15.38 -3.04 4.41
CA SER A 15 14.93 -2.29 3.23
C SER A 15 13.68 -2.89 2.57
N LEU A 16 13.53 -4.22 2.63
CA LEU A 16 12.31 -4.92 2.19
C LEU A 16 11.14 -4.65 3.16
N SER A 17 11.38 -4.69 4.48
CA SER A 17 10.32 -4.44 5.47
C SER A 17 9.75 -3.02 5.38
N TYR A 18 10.60 -2.01 5.19
CA TYR A 18 10.15 -0.62 5.02
C TYR A 18 9.36 -0.40 3.72
N ALA A 19 9.78 -1.03 2.60
CA ALA A 19 9.01 -0.93 1.37
C ALA A 19 7.66 -1.68 1.50
N GLN A 20 7.63 -2.77 2.26
CA GLN A 20 6.44 -3.59 2.48
C GLN A 20 5.43 -2.92 3.42
N SER A 21 5.90 -2.17 4.42
CA SER A 21 5.03 -1.36 5.28
C SER A 21 4.29 -0.27 4.49
N ASP A 22 4.90 0.30 3.45
CA ASP A 22 4.24 1.32 2.62
C ASP A 22 2.99 0.75 1.91
N TYR A 23 3.06 -0.48 1.39
CA TYR A 23 1.90 -1.13 0.76
C TYR A 23 0.79 -1.45 1.75
N TYR A 24 1.16 -1.94 2.94
CA TYR A 24 0.19 -2.19 3.99
C TYR A 24 -0.49 -0.89 4.45
N ASN A 25 0.29 0.18 4.60
CA ASN A 25 -0.24 1.50 4.96
C ASN A 25 -1.23 2.01 3.90
N ASP A 26 -0.92 1.85 2.61
CA ASP A 26 -1.84 2.20 1.54
C ASP A 26 -3.10 1.30 1.51
N TYR A 27 -2.95 0.00 1.80
CA TYR A 27 -4.08 -0.90 1.99
C TYR A 27 -4.98 -0.42 3.13
N ARG A 28 -4.40 -0.04 4.27
CA ARG A 28 -5.14 0.49 5.42
C ARG A 28 -5.84 1.81 5.09
N ARG A 29 -5.17 2.74 4.41
CA ARG A 29 -5.77 3.99 3.92
C ARG A 29 -6.95 3.76 2.99
N SER A 30 -6.87 2.74 2.13
CA SER A 30 -8.00 2.35 1.26
C SER A 30 -9.24 1.86 2.02
N ILE A 31 -9.12 1.65 3.33
CA ILE A 31 -10.20 1.34 4.26
C ILE A 31 -10.54 2.57 5.10
N THR A 32 -9.56 3.16 5.78
CA THR A 32 -9.78 4.21 6.81
C THR A 32 -10.18 5.55 6.24
N ASP A 33 -9.77 5.88 5.00
CA ASP A 33 -10.03 7.19 4.40
C ASP A 33 -11.45 7.26 3.78
N ILE A 34 -12.21 6.17 3.88
CA ILE A 34 -13.57 6.04 3.35
C ILE A 34 -14.53 5.84 4.50
N ASN A 35 -15.55 6.70 4.57
CA ASN A 35 -16.69 6.48 5.46
C ASN A 35 -17.64 5.45 4.84
N TRP A 36 -17.50 4.18 5.25
CA TRP A 36 -18.26 3.05 4.70
C TRP A 36 -19.75 3.08 5.09
N GLN A 37 -20.09 3.68 6.22
CA GLN A 37 -21.48 3.90 6.62
C GLN A 37 -22.15 4.88 5.64
N THR A 38 -21.46 5.96 5.28
CA THR A 38 -21.93 6.89 4.24
C THR A 38 -22.01 6.22 2.87
N VAL A 39 -21.04 5.36 2.50
CA VAL A 39 -21.12 4.57 1.25
C VAL A 39 -22.39 3.71 1.25
N ALA A 40 -22.69 3.04 2.35
CA ALA A 40 -23.87 2.19 2.47
C ALA A 40 -25.17 2.99 2.31
N ALA A 41 -25.27 4.15 2.95
CA ALA A 41 -26.43 5.04 2.88
C ALA A 41 -26.59 5.65 1.48
N ASP A 42 -25.56 6.30 0.93
CA ASP A 42 -25.63 7.03 -0.34
C ASP A 42 -25.92 6.12 -1.53
N LEU A 43 -25.40 4.88 -1.50
CA LEU A 43 -25.58 3.92 -2.58
C LEU A 43 -26.77 3.00 -2.34
N LEU A 44 -27.54 3.21 -1.26
CA LEU A 44 -28.69 2.40 -0.88
C LEU A 44 -28.32 0.91 -0.93
N LEU A 45 -27.28 0.54 -0.18
CA LEU A 45 -26.80 -0.84 -0.15
C LEU A 45 -27.78 -1.71 0.62
N SER A 46 -28.02 -2.92 0.11
CA SER A 46 -28.72 -3.93 0.90
C SER A 46 -27.88 -4.30 2.13
N VAL A 47 -28.53 -4.86 3.16
CA VAL A 47 -27.86 -5.38 4.35
C VAL A 47 -26.77 -6.38 3.96
N ALA A 48 -27.04 -7.24 2.97
CA ALA A 48 -26.06 -8.19 2.46
C ALA A 48 -24.83 -7.49 1.84
N GLN A 49 -25.03 -6.48 0.99
CA GLN A 49 -23.93 -5.72 0.38
C GLN A 49 -23.10 -4.99 1.45
N ALA A 50 -23.74 -4.36 2.42
CA ALA A 50 -23.06 -3.68 3.52
C ALA A 50 -22.22 -4.65 4.36
N ASN A 51 -22.78 -5.83 4.69
CA ASN A 51 -22.05 -6.87 5.43
C ASN A 51 -20.86 -7.41 4.64
N GLN A 52 -21.00 -7.61 3.32
CA GLN A 52 -19.89 -8.03 2.46
C GLN A 52 -18.77 -6.98 2.41
N LEU A 53 -19.10 -5.68 2.34
CA LEU A 53 -18.09 -4.61 2.42
C LEU A 53 -17.39 -4.59 3.78
N ASN A 54 -18.14 -4.73 4.88
CA ASN A 54 -17.55 -4.79 6.22
C ASN A 54 -16.60 -5.99 6.36
N ALA A 55 -17.01 -7.17 5.88
CA ALA A 55 -16.15 -8.36 5.86
C ALA A 55 -14.90 -8.14 5.00
N LEU A 56 -15.02 -7.48 3.85
CA LEU A 56 -13.88 -7.14 3.00
C LEU A 56 -12.91 -6.17 3.70
N ASN A 57 -13.44 -5.16 4.41
CA ASN A 57 -12.63 -4.18 5.14
C ASN A 57 -11.88 -4.79 6.33
N ASN A 58 -12.46 -5.81 6.95
CA ASN A 58 -11.87 -6.51 8.10
C ASN A 58 -11.03 -7.74 7.71
N ARG A 59 -10.87 -8.03 6.40
CA ARG A 59 -10.22 -9.27 5.93
C ARG A 59 -8.78 -9.43 6.39
N TYR A 60 -8.03 -8.32 6.47
CA TYR A 60 -6.64 -8.28 6.91
C TYR A 60 -6.47 -7.07 7.86
N ASP A 61 -6.80 -7.28 9.12
CA ASP A 61 -6.86 -6.26 10.17
C ASP A 61 -5.48 -5.89 10.75
N ASP A 62 -4.47 -6.74 10.53
CA ASP A 62 -3.08 -6.53 10.93
C ASP A 62 -2.09 -6.70 9.77
N TYR A 63 -0.81 -6.34 10.01
CA TYR A 63 0.24 -6.43 8.99
C TYR A 63 0.54 -7.89 8.64
N ASP A 64 0.57 -8.79 9.63
CA ASP A 64 1.01 -10.18 9.43
C ASP A 64 0.02 -10.96 8.56
N SER A 65 -1.28 -10.78 8.76
CA SER A 65 -2.37 -11.34 7.95
C SER A 65 -2.33 -10.85 6.52
N TRP A 66 -2.11 -9.56 6.31
CA TRP A 66 -1.93 -8.99 4.99
C TRP A 66 -0.64 -9.53 4.32
N ASN A 67 0.46 -9.56 5.08
CA ASN A 67 1.77 -9.96 4.60
C ASN A 67 1.77 -11.43 4.15
N ARG A 68 1.14 -12.33 4.91
CA ARG A 68 1.00 -13.75 4.52
C ARG A 68 0.42 -13.94 3.11
N VAL A 69 -0.48 -13.05 2.67
CA VAL A 69 -1.16 -13.16 1.37
C VAL A 69 -0.41 -12.43 0.26
N TYR A 70 0.18 -11.27 0.56
CA TYR A 70 0.71 -10.36 -0.44
C TYR A 70 2.23 -10.24 -0.45
N VAL A 71 2.97 -10.94 0.43
CA VAL A 71 4.44 -10.83 0.52
C VAL A 71 5.14 -11.01 -0.81
N SER A 72 4.69 -11.96 -1.64
CA SER A 72 5.28 -12.23 -2.94
C SER A 72 4.94 -11.18 -3.99
N HIS A 73 3.77 -10.54 -3.87
CA HIS A 73 3.23 -9.58 -4.84
C HIS A 73 2.46 -8.45 -4.12
N PRO A 74 3.17 -7.53 -3.46
CA PRO A 74 2.58 -6.56 -2.54
C PRO A 74 1.76 -5.47 -3.21
N ASP A 75 1.72 -5.39 -4.54
CA ASP A 75 0.85 -4.51 -5.31
C ASP A 75 -0.50 -5.13 -5.68
N ARG A 76 -0.63 -6.46 -5.62
CA ARG A 76 -1.84 -7.19 -6.02
C ARG A 76 -3.07 -6.83 -5.18
N TRP A 77 -2.89 -6.43 -3.91
CA TRP A 77 -4.01 -6.12 -3.02
C TRP A 77 -5.00 -5.10 -3.59
N ARG A 78 -4.52 -4.17 -4.43
CA ARG A 78 -5.35 -3.12 -5.03
C ARG A 78 -6.33 -3.72 -6.01
N GLU A 79 -5.83 -4.57 -6.88
CA GLU A 79 -6.64 -5.27 -7.86
C GLU A 79 -7.67 -6.15 -7.15
N ASP A 80 -7.22 -6.99 -6.22
CA ASP A 80 -8.08 -7.89 -5.44
C ASP A 80 -9.17 -7.11 -4.69
N ARG A 81 -8.81 -6.01 -4.03
CA ARG A 81 -9.77 -5.19 -3.25
C ARG A 81 -10.79 -4.49 -4.14
N TYR A 82 -10.35 -3.82 -5.20
CA TYR A 82 -11.26 -3.03 -6.03
C TYR A 82 -12.11 -3.89 -6.96
N TYR A 83 -11.62 -5.07 -7.35
CA TYR A 83 -12.44 -6.10 -7.96
C TYR A 83 -13.56 -6.57 -7.02
N GLU A 84 -13.23 -6.88 -5.76
CA GLU A 84 -14.24 -7.31 -4.77
C GLU A 84 -15.25 -6.21 -4.46
N ILE A 85 -14.82 -4.95 -4.36
CA ILE A 85 -15.74 -3.82 -4.17
C ILE A 85 -16.69 -3.71 -5.37
N GLU A 86 -16.19 -3.80 -6.61
CA GLU A 86 -17.04 -3.76 -7.80
C GLU A 86 -18.03 -4.93 -7.85
N ARG A 87 -17.58 -6.14 -7.47
CA ARG A 87 -18.43 -7.34 -7.38
C ARG A 87 -19.56 -7.16 -6.35
N ILE A 88 -19.25 -6.60 -5.17
CA ILE A 88 -20.24 -6.39 -4.10
C ILE A 88 -21.23 -5.28 -4.47
N LEU A 89 -20.73 -4.16 -4.99
CA LEU A 89 -21.56 -3.00 -5.29
C LEU A 89 -22.36 -3.15 -6.59
N GLY A 90 -21.82 -3.89 -7.56
CA GLY A 90 -22.25 -3.82 -8.95
C GLY A 90 -21.71 -2.58 -9.66
N ARG A 91 -21.67 -2.64 -10.99
CA ARG A 91 -21.00 -1.65 -11.85
C ARG A 91 -21.46 -0.21 -11.64
N GLU A 92 -22.76 0.03 -11.58
CA GLU A 92 -23.31 1.40 -11.46
C GLU A 92 -22.97 2.07 -10.13
N LYS A 93 -23.21 1.35 -9.02
CA LYS A 93 -22.88 1.82 -7.67
C LYS A 93 -21.37 1.99 -7.51
N TYR A 94 -20.56 1.11 -8.10
CA TYR A 94 -19.11 1.23 -8.11
C TYR A 94 -18.61 2.48 -8.85
N LEU A 95 -19.22 2.86 -9.98
CA LEU A 95 -18.88 4.10 -10.68
C LEU A 95 -19.20 5.34 -9.82
N LYS A 96 -20.35 5.34 -9.12
CA LYS A 96 -20.71 6.41 -8.18
C LYS A 96 -19.71 6.49 -7.01
N PHE A 97 -19.34 5.35 -6.44
CA PHE A 97 -18.30 5.24 -5.42
C PHE A 97 -16.97 5.86 -5.89
N LYS A 98 -16.46 5.45 -7.06
CA LYS A 98 -15.22 6.01 -7.63
C LYS A 98 -15.31 7.51 -7.85
N LYS A 99 -16.45 8.00 -8.36
CA LYS A 99 -16.66 9.43 -8.57
C LYS A 99 -16.55 10.22 -7.27
N LYS A 100 -17.19 9.74 -6.19
CA LYS A 100 -17.19 10.41 -4.89
C LYS A 100 -15.84 10.37 -4.18
N TYR A 101 -15.26 9.18 -4.02
CA TYR A 101 -14.08 8.98 -3.16
C TYR A 101 -12.74 9.10 -3.91
N TYR A 102 -12.75 8.91 -5.22
CA TYR A 102 -11.54 8.93 -6.05
C TYR A 102 -11.60 9.96 -7.17
N LYS A 103 -12.54 10.91 -7.11
CA LYS A 103 -12.73 11.97 -8.12
C LYS A 103 -12.85 11.40 -9.55
N GLY A 104 -13.45 10.21 -9.68
CA GLY A 104 -13.62 9.48 -10.93
C GLY A 104 -12.39 8.71 -11.41
N GLN A 105 -11.26 8.82 -10.72
CA GLN A 105 -10.04 8.10 -11.05
C GLN A 105 -10.17 6.61 -10.70
N ASN A 106 -9.44 5.76 -11.41
CA ASN A 106 -9.30 4.35 -11.05
C ASN A 106 -8.52 4.25 -9.71
N PRO A 107 -9.11 3.71 -8.64
CA PRO A 107 -8.44 3.60 -7.35
C PRO A 107 -7.13 2.80 -7.43
N ILE A 108 -7.07 1.77 -8.28
CA ILE A 108 -5.83 1.01 -8.53
C ILE A 108 -4.71 1.96 -9.00
N ALA A 109 -5.04 2.89 -9.90
CA ALA A 109 -4.09 3.88 -10.42
C ALA A 109 -3.73 4.98 -9.41
N VAL A 110 -4.61 5.27 -8.44
CA VAL A 110 -4.34 6.22 -7.35
C VAL A 110 -3.23 5.67 -6.47
N TYR A 111 -3.38 4.44 -5.97
CA TYR A 111 -2.37 3.83 -5.11
C TYR A 111 -1.14 3.35 -5.88
N ASN A 112 -1.23 3.09 -7.19
CA ASN A 112 -0.04 2.81 -7.99
C ASN A 112 0.84 4.06 -8.19
N ARG A 113 0.25 5.27 -8.26
CA ARG A 113 1.00 6.53 -8.38
C ARG A 113 1.82 6.86 -7.13
N ASN A 114 1.30 6.57 -5.93
CA ASN A 114 2.03 6.75 -4.68
C ASN A 114 3.33 5.94 -4.67
N LYS A 115 3.30 4.67 -5.10
CA LYS A 115 4.50 3.82 -5.24
C LYS A 115 5.57 4.40 -6.17
N ASN A 116 5.16 5.00 -7.29
CA ASN A 116 6.11 5.61 -8.23
C ASN A 116 6.75 6.88 -7.66
N ASN A 117 6.00 7.65 -6.88
CA ASN A 117 6.52 8.80 -6.15
C ASN A 117 7.50 8.37 -5.05
N ASP A 118 7.19 7.30 -4.32
CA ASP A 118 8.09 6.75 -3.29
C ASP A 118 9.39 6.22 -3.91
N LYS A 119 9.31 5.50 -5.04
CA LYS A 119 10.50 5.08 -5.79
C LYS A 119 11.34 6.27 -6.24
N LYS A 120 10.72 7.33 -6.75
CA LYS A 120 11.40 8.57 -7.17
C LYS A 120 12.06 9.27 -5.98
N TYR A 121 11.37 9.37 -4.85
CA TYR A 121 11.91 9.94 -3.61
C TYR A 121 13.10 9.14 -3.07
N LYS A 122 12.96 7.81 -2.95
CA LYS A 122 14.04 6.90 -2.51
C LYS A 122 15.26 6.99 -3.45
N LYS A 123 15.05 7.06 -4.77
CA LYS A 123 16.11 7.27 -5.77
C LYS A 123 16.82 8.61 -5.54
N ASN A 124 16.10 9.70 -5.33
CA ASN A 124 16.68 11.02 -5.11
C ASN A 124 17.48 11.08 -3.79
N LYS A 125 16.95 10.53 -2.70
CA LYS A 125 17.67 10.43 -1.41
C LYS A 125 18.98 9.65 -1.54
N SER A 126 18.98 8.54 -2.27
CA SER A 126 20.20 7.76 -2.52
C SER A 126 21.24 8.52 -3.35
N LYS A 127 20.81 9.38 -4.28
CA LYS A 127 21.70 10.24 -5.06
C LYS A 127 22.33 11.34 -4.20
N MET A 128 21.54 11.98 -3.34
CA MET A 128 22.06 12.99 -2.40
C MET A 128 23.11 12.40 -1.46
N TYR A 129 22.83 11.25 -0.83
CA TYR A 129 23.81 10.58 0.04
C TYR A 129 25.11 10.20 -0.68
N LYS A 130 25.03 9.80 -1.95
CA LYS A 130 26.22 9.52 -2.79
C LYS A 130 26.99 10.79 -3.15
N MET A 131 26.31 11.92 -3.35
CA MET A 131 26.99 13.22 -3.54
C MET A 131 27.71 13.64 -2.28
N ASP A 132 27.05 13.62 -1.12
CA ASP A 132 27.64 14.03 0.16
C ASP A 132 28.91 13.23 0.48
N LYS A 133 28.88 11.90 0.30
CA LYS A 133 30.08 11.05 0.44
C LYS A 133 31.21 11.41 -0.52
N LYS A 134 30.89 11.86 -1.74
CA LYS A 134 31.89 12.23 -2.74
C LYS A 134 32.55 13.57 -2.37
N TYR A 135 31.78 14.53 -1.86
CA TYR A 135 32.31 15.81 -1.37
C TYR A 135 33.21 15.63 -0.14
N ASP A 136 32.84 14.74 0.79
CA ASP A 136 33.68 14.42 1.96
C ASP A 136 35.07 13.88 1.55
N HIS A 137 35.11 13.03 0.53
CA HIS A 137 36.37 12.45 0.03
C HIS A 137 37.29 13.48 -0.66
N HIS A 138 36.75 14.59 -1.17
CA HIS A 138 37.53 15.63 -1.84
C HIS A 138 38.09 16.69 -0.87
N ASN A 139 37.54 16.81 0.35
CA ASN A 139 38.01 17.76 1.37
C ASN A 139 39.13 17.20 2.27
N HIS A 140 39.59 15.98 2.02
CA HIS A 140 40.65 15.31 2.78
C HIS A 140 42.02 15.30 2.07
N HIS A 141 42.25 16.21 1.12
CA HIS A 141 43.55 16.40 0.45
C HIS A 141 44.20 17.72 0.84
#